data_AF-A0A925LCI9-F1
#
_entry.id   AF-A0A925LCI9-F1
#
_cell.length_a   1.000
_cell.length_b   1.000
_cell.length_c   1.000
_cell.angle_alpha   90.00
_cell.angle_beta   90.00
_cell.angle_gamma   90.00
#
_symmetry.space_group_name_H-M   'P 1'
#
loop_
_entity.id
_entity.type
_entity.pdbx_description
1 polymer ?
#
loop_
_entity_poly.entity_id
_entity_poly.type
_entity_poly.pdbx_seq_one_letter_code
_entity_poly.pdbx_strand_id
1 'polypeptide(L)'
;MRPTLVGGPVLPAADSSLAAGRVGRLERLPKWLNLVPLVAQWAWLSIRHGSITLPSCANPCITAGGLVGEGKMEYLRIMGTQALGATATTTCVVAAGAESVADAEAAMARARLSYPIVVKPDLGWCGFGVRRVDDGAAMRDYLAAFPRGERVVIQQWVADSGEAGIFYMRGPGDACGQVIGMVLRHYPRVVGDGVHSVADLIAADPRARRLGRDGASEPCCDVCQVPAAGQAVRIATVGSTRVGGMYASGHALITAELTRAIDAIAKDMTEFHVGRFDVKYASAACLRAGEFTIIEVNGAGSEAVHAWDPSLTLTQAYGIIFRKQRRLFAIGESMRRLGHRPVGWLALARHHLRQQALISRYPPSN
;
A
#
# COMPACT_ATOMS: atom_id res chain seq x y z
N MET A 1 -12.21 20.50 30.02
CA MET A 1 -11.22 21.24 29.20
C MET A 1 -10.68 20.26 28.17
N ARG A 2 -11.07 20.43 26.90
CA ARG A 2 -10.61 19.58 25.79
C ARG A 2 -9.17 20.00 25.42
N PRO A 3 -8.23 19.07 25.18
CA PRO A 3 -6.92 19.43 24.70
C PRO A 3 -7.02 19.92 23.26
N THR A 4 -6.44 21.09 23.02
CA THR A 4 -6.22 21.70 21.71
C THR A 4 -5.38 20.74 20.86
N LEU A 5 -5.97 20.21 19.78
CA LEU A 5 -5.24 19.51 18.73
C LEU A 5 -4.27 20.51 18.09
N VAL A 6 -2.98 20.32 18.36
CA VAL A 6 -1.90 21.08 17.74
C VAL A 6 -1.96 20.86 16.24
N GLY A 7 -2.04 21.96 15.48
CA GLY A 7 -2.18 21.98 14.04
C GLY A 7 -1.20 21.03 13.35
N GLY A 8 -1.74 20.15 12.51
CA GLY A 8 -0.93 19.25 11.68
C GLY A 8 0.05 20.03 10.81
N PRO A 9 1.20 19.44 10.46
CA PRO A 9 2.24 20.13 9.71
C PRO A 9 1.69 20.65 8.38
N VAL A 10 1.81 21.96 8.16
CA VAL A 10 1.58 22.62 6.87
C VAL A 10 2.62 22.07 5.91
N LEU A 11 2.21 21.12 5.07
CA LEU A 11 3.07 20.55 4.04
C LEU A 11 3.41 21.63 3.01
N PRO A 12 4.70 21.85 2.67
CA PRO A 12 5.07 22.81 1.64
C PRO A 12 4.47 22.40 0.29
N ALA A 13 4.01 23.41 -0.45
CA ALA A 13 3.45 23.28 -1.78
C ALA A 13 4.54 22.89 -2.80
N ALA A 14 4.87 21.60 -2.89
CA ALA A 14 5.58 21.04 -4.03
C ALA A 14 4.52 20.43 -4.98
N ASP A 15 4.37 21.06 -6.15
CA ASP A 15 3.49 20.70 -7.27
C ASP A 15 1.97 20.71 -7.01
N SER A 16 1.45 21.90 -6.66
CA SER A 16 0.02 22.17 -6.50
C SER A 16 -0.74 22.49 -7.81
N SER A 17 -0.10 22.47 -8.99
CA SER A 17 -0.75 22.91 -10.25
C SER A 17 -1.26 21.78 -11.17
N LEU A 18 -0.95 20.51 -10.89
CA LEU A 18 -1.41 19.41 -11.74
C LEU A 18 -2.48 18.55 -11.05
N ALA A 19 -3.73 18.83 -11.41
CA ALA A 19 -4.87 17.90 -11.35
C ALA A 19 -5.48 17.55 -9.98
N ALA A 20 -5.61 18.51 -9.05
CA ALA A 20 -6.55 18.36 -7.94
C ALA A 20 -7.98 18.16 -8.51
N GLY A 21 -8.49 16.92 -8.43
CA GLY A 21 -9.88 16.59 -8.81
C GLY A 21 -10.09 15.74 -10.07
N ARG A 22 -9.07 15.47 -10.92
CA ARG A 22 -9.29 14.59 -12.08
C ARG A 22 -9.48 13.13 -11.64
N VAL A 23 -10.60 12.55 -12.05
CA VAL A 23 -10.89 11.11 -11.91
C VAL A 23 -10.50 10.42 -13.20
N GLY A 24 -9.62 9.42 -13.16
CA GLY A 24 -9.11 8.74 -14.34
C GLY A 24 -10.17 7.95 -15.11
N ARG A 25 -9.93 7.61 -16.39
CA ARG A 25 -10.89 6.83 -17.20
C ARG A 25 -11.16 5.46 -16.58
N LEU A 26 -10.10 4.75 -16.17
CA LEU A 26 -10.19 3.44 -15.51
C LEU A 26 -10.98 3.54 -14.19
N GLU A 27 -10.83 4.65 -13.47
CA GLU A 27 -11.50 4.92 -12.19
C GLU A 27 -13.00 5.23 -12.34
N ARG A 28 -13.43 5.72 -13.49
CA ARG A 28 -14.85 5.99 -13.78
C ARG A 28 -15.62 4.75 -14.23
N LEU A 29 -14.92 3.73 -14.73
CA LEU A 29 -15.57 2.51 -15.19
C LEU A 29 -16.12 1.72 -13.99
N PRO A 30 -17.30 1.09 -14.11
CA PRO A 30 -17.78 0.13 -13.12
C PRO A 30 -16.73 -0.96 -12.88
N LYS A 31 -16.49 -1.31 -11.61
CA LYS A 31 -15.46 -2.30 -11.23
C LYS A 31 -15.57 -3.61 -12.02
N TRP A 32 -16.79 -4.13 -12.21
CA TRP A 32 -17.01 -5.38 -12.95
C TRP A 32 -16.54 -5.28 -14.40
N LEU A 33 -16.71 -4.13 -15.05
CA LEU A 33 -16.32 -3.91 -16.45
C LEU A 33 -14.80 -3.81 -16.58
N ASN A 34 -14.12 -3.22 -15.59
CA ASN A 34 -12.65 -3.24 -15.52
C ASN A 34 -12.10 -4.66 -15.36
N LEU A 35 -12.83 -5.56 -14.69
CA LEU A 35 -12.37 -6.92 -14.43
C LEU A 35 -12.45 -7.82 -15.67
N VAL A 36 -13.39 -7.60 -16.59
CA VAL A 36 -13.56 -8.43 -17.81
C VAL A 36 -12.27 -8.61 -18.61
N PRO A 37 -11.58 -7.55 -19.08
CA PRO A 37 -10.35 -7.70 -19.85
C PRO A 37 -9.21 -8.35 -19.05
N LEU A 38 -9.14 -8.08 -17.74
CA LEU A 38 -8.14 -8.63 -16.83
C LEU A 38 -8.31 -10.15 -16.66
N VAL A 39 -9.56 -10.59 -16.46
CA VAL A 39 -9.91 -12.00 -16.30
C VAL A 39 -9.73 -12.75 -17.61
N ALA A 40 -10.11 -12.15 -18.76
CA ALA A 40 -9.91 -12.77 -20.07
C ALA A 40 -8.41 -13.04 -20.36
N GLN A 41 -7.54 -12.04 -20.13
CA GLN A 41 -6.10 -12.20 -20.28
C GLN A 41 -5.53 -13.26 -19.31
N TRP A 42 -5.98 -13.27 -18.06
CA TRP A 42 -5.55 -14.26 -17.06
C TRP A 42 -5.99 -15.67 -17.45
N ALA A 43 -7.24 -15.86 -17.91
CA ALA A 43 -7.77 -17.13 -18.36
C ALA A 43 -6.99 -17.67 -19.57
N TRP A 44 -6.70 -16.82 -20.56
CA TRP A 44 -5.85 -17.18 -21.69
C TRP A 44 -4.44 -17.62 -21.26
N LEU A 45 -3.81 -16.89 -20.35
CA LEU A 45 -2.50 -17.28 -19.80
C LEU A 45 -2.58 -18.59 -19.00
N SER A 46 -3.67 -18.80 -18.26
CA SER A 46 -3.91 -20.01 -17.48
C SER A 46 -4.00 -21.24 -18.38
N ILE A 47 -4.70 -21.13 -19.52
CA ILE A 47 -4.77 -22.19 -20.53
C ILE A 47 -3.38 -22.42 -21.14
N ARG A 48 -2.70 -21.36 -21.58
CA ARG A 48 -1.37 -21.44 -22.20
C ARG A 48 -0.34 -22.14 -21.31
N HIS A 49 -0.38 -21.90 -20.00
CA HIS A 49 0.59 -22.44 -19.05
C HIS A 49 0.08 -23.68 -18.29
N GLY A 50 -1.16 -24.09 -18.52
CA GLY A 50 -1.79 -25.24 -17.84
C GLY A 50 -1.97 -25.07 -16.33
N SER A 51 -2.10 -23.83 -15.83
CA SER A 51 -2.36 -23.57 -14.41
C SER A 51 -2.88 -22.16 -14.17
N ILE A 52 -4.04 -22.06 -13.51
CA ILE A 52 -4.67 -20.79 -13.13
C ILE A 52 -3.91 -20.06 -12.00
N THR A 53 -3.22 -20.82 -11.15
CA THR A 53 -2.50 -20.29 -9.99
C THR A 53 -0.98 -20.25 -10.21
N LEU A 54 -0.48 -20.49 -11.43
CA LEU A 54 0.96 -20.51 -11.72
C LEU A 54 1.74 -19.31 -11.16
N PRO A 55 1.23 -18.06 -11.24
CA PRO A 55 1.87 -16.91 -10.63
C PRO A 55 2.21 -17.03 -9.13
N SER A 56 1.57 -17.94 -8.40
CA SER A 56 1.86 -18.14 -6.99
C SER A 56 3.23 -18.74 -6.72
N CYS A 57 3.89 -19.28 -7.75
CA CYS A 57 5.27 -19.77 -7.63
C CYS A 57 6.29 -18.63 -7.57
N ALA A 58 5.89 -17.38 -7.87
CA ALA A 58 6.83 -16.28 -8.07
C ALA A 58 7.70 -15.97 -6.85
N ASN A 59 7.16 -16.07 -5.63
CA ASN A 59 7.90 -15.85 -4.39
C ASN A 59 7.70 -17.06 -3.45
N PRO A 60 8.49 -18.14 -3.57
CA PRO A 60 8.27 -19.40 -2.85
C PRO A 60 8.19 -19.29 -1.33
N CYS A 61 8.86 -18.29 -0.74
CA CYS A 61 8.90 -18.08 0.70
C CYS A 61 7.74 -17.23 1.26
N ILE A 62 6.79 -16.82 0.40
CA ILE A 62 5.62 -16.02 0.74
C ILE A 62 4.33 -16.82 0.44
N THR A 63 3.35 -16.74 1.33
CA THR A 63 2.02 -17.35 1.14
C THR A 63 1.45 -17.04 -0.24
N ALA A 64 1.14 -18.09 -1.00
CA ALA A 64 0.64 -18.01 -2.37
C ALA A 64 1.48 -17.12 -3.31
N GLY A 65 2.79 -16.98 -3.09
CA GLY A 65 3.66 -16.08 -3.85
C GLY A 65 3.35 -14.59 -3.65
N GLY A 66 2.53 -14.28 -2.64
CA GLY A 66 1.90 -12.98 -2.42
C GLY A 66 0.87 -12.62 -3.48
N LEU A 67 0.15 -13.61 -4.03
CA LEU A 67 -1.05 -13.36 -4.81
C LEU A 67 -2.22 -12.90 -3.94
N VAL A 68 -2.47 -13.63 -2.85
CA VAL A 68 -3.56 -13.39 -1.90
C VAL A 68 -3.22 -14.06 -0.57
N GLY A 69 -3.53 -13.38 0.54
CA GLY A 69 -3.49 -13.92 1.89
C GLY A 69 -2.13 -13.90 2.56
N GLU A 70 -1.16 -13.20 1.99
CA GLU A 70 0.14 -12.92 2.60
C GLU A 70 0.04 -11.92 3.76
N GLY A 71 0.77 -12.19 4.83
CA GLY A 71 0.98 -11.26 5.94
C GLY A 71 2.20 -10.35 5.72
N LYS A 72 2.14 -9.10 6.19
CA LYS A 72 3.28 -8.16 6.18
C LYS A 72 4.51 -8.71 6.89
N MET A 73 4.32 -9.44 7.98
CA MET A 73 5.42 -10.05 8.73
C MET A 73 6.14 -11.15 7.94
N GLU A 74 5.50 -11.75 6.93
CA GLU A 74 6.18 -12.74 6.06
C GLU A 74 7.31 -12.11 5.26
N TYR A 75 7.12 -10.87 4.81
CA TYR A 75 8.16 -10.12 4.10
C TYR A 75 9.33 -9.79 5.01
N LEU A 76 9.06 -9.27 6.21
CA LEU A 76 10.11 -8.96 7.19
C LEU A 76 10.93 -10.19 7.58
N ARG A 77 10.30 -11.37 7.65
CA ARG A 77 10.98 -12.64 7.96
C ARG A 77 12.00 -13.05 6.90
N ILE A 78 11.78 -12.70 5.64
CA ILE A 78 12.67 -13.07 4.53
C ILE A 78 13.69 -11.99 4.17
N MET A 79 13.61 -10.81 4.80
CA MET A 79 14.56 -9.71 4.59
C MET A 79 15.88 -9.99 5.31
N GLY A 80 16.99 -9.80 4.59
CA GLY A 80 18.32 -9.71 5.19
C GLY A 80 18.60 -8.33 5.80
N THR A 81 19.86 -8.08 6.11
CA THR A 81 20.29 -6.86 6.82
C THR A 81 20.08 -5.60 5.98
N GLN A 82 20.27 -5.68 4.67
CA GLN A 82 20.12 -4.54 3.77
C GLN A 82 18.65 -4.16 3.61
N ALA A 83 17.77 -5.13 3.39
CA ALA A 83 16.35 -4.90 3.25
C ALA A 83 15.71 -4.43 4.56
N LEU A 84 16.12 -4.99 5.71
CA LEU A 84 15.69 -4.50 7.03
C LEU A 84 16.17 -3.07 7.29
N GLY A 85 17.43 -2.75 6.95
CA GLY A 85 18.00 -1.40 7.13
C GLY A 85 17.30 -0.32 6.28
N ALA A 86 16.72 -0.70 5.14
CA ALA A 86 15.91 0.18 4.30
C ALA A 86 14.42 0.21 4.70
N THR A 87 13.99 -0.58 5.68
CA THR A 87 12.58 -0.71 6.08
C THR A 87 12.31 -0.03 7.42
N ALA A 88 11.18 0.69 7.51
CA ALA A 88 10.72 1.31 8.74
C ALA A 88 10.69 0.29 9.88
N THR A 89 11.25 0.66 11.05
CA THR A 89 11.31 -0.25 12.19
C THR A 89 9.92 -0.77 12.54
N THR A 90 9.79 -2.09 12.60
CA THR A 90 8.50 -2.77 12.71
C THR A 90 8.55 -3.88 13.74
N THR A 91 7.49 -3.98 14.54
CA THR A 91 7.21 -5.08 15.45
C THR A 91 5.76 -5.50 15.31
N CYS A 92 5.33 -6.53 16.04
CA CYS A 92 3.94 -6.98 16.01
C CYS A 92 3.49 -7.57 17.33
N VAL A 93 2.18 -7.58 17.54
CA VAL A 93 1.52 -8.26 18.66
C VAL A 93 0.26 -8.98 18.17
N VAL A 94 -0.19 -9.98 18.94
CA VAL A 94 -1.50 -10.60 18.71
C VAL A 94 -2.53 -9.85 19.54
N ALA A 95 -3.58 -9.35 18.89
CA ALA A 95 -4.59 -8.57 19.58
C ALA A 95 -5.40 -9.44 20.54
N ALA A 96 -5.50 -8.99 21.78
CA ALA A 96 -6.37 -9.57 22.81
C ALA A 96 -7.30 -8.51 23.41
N GLY A 97 -7.76 -7.55 22.58
CA GLY A 97 -8.50 -6.39 23.06
C GLY A 97 -7.61 -5.38 23.79
N ALA A 98 -8.21 -4.54 24.62
CA ALA A 98 -7.52 -3.52 25.43
C ALA A 98 -6.46 -4.12 26.39
N GLU A 99 -6.56 -5.41 26.71
CA GLU A 99 -5.61 -6.14 27.57
C GLU A 99 -4.20 -6.23 26.93
N SER A 100 -4.13 -6.27 25.60
CA SER A 100 -2.86 -6.37 24.86
C SER A 100 -2.04 -5.07 24.77
N VAL A 101 -2.49 -3.98 25.39
CA VAL A 101 -1.76 -2.69 25.37
C VAL A 101 -0.38 -2.82 26.02
N ALA A 102 -0.28 -3.49 27.17
CA ALA A 102 1.01 -3.70 27.84
C ALA A 102 1.98 -4.52 26.97
N ASP A 103 1.47 -5.55 26.29
CA ASP A 103 2.26 -6.36 25.35
C ASP A 103 2.73 -5.53 24.14
N ALA A 104 1.87 -4.64 23.63
CA ALA A 104 2.20 -3.71 22.55
C ALA A 104 3.30 -2.73 22.97
N GLU A 105 3.16 -2.12 24.15
CA GLU A 105 4.15 -1.18 24.70
C GLU A 105 5.50 -1.88 24.98
N ALA A 106 5.47 -3.11 25.51
CA ALA A 106 6.68 -3.91 25.71
C ALA A 106 7.34 -4.28 24.36
N ALA A 107 6.55 -4.64 23.34
CA ALA A 107 7.05 -4.90 22.00
C ALA A 107 7.66 -3.65 21.35
N MET A 108 7.04 -2.49 21.54
CA MET A 108 7.57 -1.19 21.10
C MET A 108 8.89 -0.85 21.80
N ALA A 109 8.96 -1.02 23.12
CA ALA A 109 10.19 -0.76 23.89
C ALA A 109 11.37 -1.62 23.40
N ARG A 110 11.13 -2.92 23.16
CA ARG A 110 12.16 -3.82 22.58
C ARG A 110 12.60 -3.39 21.18
N ALA A 111 11.68 -2.90 20.38
CA ALA A 111 11.95 -2.39 19.03
C ALA A 111 12.44 -0.93 19.01
N ARG A 112 12.57 -0.28 20.18
CA ARG A 112 12.91 1.15 20.32
C ARG A 112 11.96 2.08 19.54
N LEU A 113 10.68 1.73 19.52
CA LEU A 113 9.61 2.54 18.94
C LEU A 113 8.99 3.44 19.99
N SER A 114 8.71 4.67 19.59
CA SER A 114 7.97 5.67 20.38
C SER A 114 6.84 6.23 19.53
N TYR A 115 5.79 6.73 20.19
CA TYR A 115 4.74 7.45 19.49
C TYR A 115 5.29 8.73 18.81
N PRO A 116 4.72 9.16 17.67
CA PRO A 116 3.64 8.51 16.94
C PRO A 116 4.10 7.27 16.15
N ILE A 117 3.18 6.32 15.98
CA ILE A 117 3.39 5.07 15.24
C ILE A 117 2.24 4.82 14.24
N VAL A 118 2.45 3.90 13.31
CA VAL A 118 1.40 3.30 12.49
C VAL A 118 1.07 1.92 13.03
N VAL A 119 -0.22 1.68 13.28
CA VAL A 119 -0.76 0.34 13.51
C VAL A 119 -1.50 -0.12 12.26
N LYS A 120 -1.33 -1.38 11.87
CA LYS A 120 -1.97 -1.96 10.69
C LYS A 120 -2.17 -3.46 10.83
N PRO A 121 -3.20 -4.05 10.20
CA PRO A 121 -3.34 -5.49 10.15
C PRO A 121 -2.16 -6.15 9.42
N ASP A 122 -1.70 -7.29 9.94
CA ASP A 122 -0.75 -8.14 9.23
C ASP A 122 -1.32 -8.59 7.87
N LEU A 123 -2.55 -9.11 7.87
CA LEU A 123 -3.34 -9.43 6.68
C LEU A 123 -4.13 -8.19 6.21
N GLY A 124 -3.46 -7.23 5.59
CA GLY A 124 -4.11 -5.99 5.12
C GLY A 124 -4.57 -6.03 3.67
N TRP A 125 -5.46 -5.11 3.30
CA TRP A 125 -5.76 -4.77 1.89
C TRP A 125 -6.18 -3.30 1.81
N CYS A 126 -5.78 -2.58 0.77
CA CYS A 126 -6.25 -1.20 0.46
C CYS A 126 -6.26 -0.20 1.65
N GLY A 127 -5.36 -0.37 2.62
CA GLY A 127 -5.27 0.48 3.81
C GLY A 127 -6.40 0.32 4.82
N PHE A 128 -7.24 -0.73 4.74
CA PHE A 128 -8.21 -1.04 5.80
C PHE A 128 -7.51 -1.34 7.12
N GLY A 129 -8.05 -0.84 8.23
CA GLY A 129 -7.46 -1.02 9.56
C GLY A 129 -6.16 -0.26 9.82
N VAL A 130 -5.66 0.53 8.87
CA VAL A 130 -4.42 1.30 9.06
C VAL A 130 -4.73 2.58 9.82
N ARG A 131 -4.07 2.81 10.96
CA ARG A 131 -4.18 4.07 11.70
C ARG A 131 -2.82 4.59 12.14
N ARG A 132 -2.67 5.91 12.11
CA ARG A 132 -1.68 6.60 12.94
C ARG A 132 -2.20 6.68 14.37
N VAL A 133 -1.34 6.36 15.33
CA VAL A 133 -1.62 6.37 16.77
C VAL A 133 -0.57 7.25 17.44
N ASP A 134 -1.04 8.27 18.17
CA ASP A 134 -0.18 9.31 18.77
C ASP A 134 0.10 9.08 20.27
N ASP A 135 -0.67 8.21 20.94
CA ASP A 135 -0.49 7.90 22.36
C ASP A 135 -1.07 6.52 22.75
N GLY A 136 -0.86 6.14 24.02
CA GLY A 136 -1.34 4.88 24.58
C GLY A 136 -2.88 4.77 24.69
N ALA A 137 -3.60 5.89 24.77
CA ALA A 137 -5.07 5.87 24.79
C ALA A 137 -5.60 5.48 23.41
N ALA A 138 -5.09 6.11 22.34
CA ALA A 138 -5.42 5.75 20.97
C ALA A 138 -5.00 4.31 20.61
N MET A 139 -3.87 3.81 21.15
CA MET A 139 -3.47 2.40 21.02
C MET A 139 -4.50 1.46 21.68
N ARG A 140 -4.95 1.79 22.89
CA ARG A 140 -5.97 1.02 23.62
C ARG A 140 -7.27 0.92 22.84
N ASP A 141 -7.75 2.05 22.32
CA ASP A 141 -8.99 2.11 21.54
C ASP A 141 -8.88 1.27 20.26
N TYR A 142 -7.74 1.37 19.57
CA TYR A 142 -7.49 0.55 18.38
C TYR A 142 -7.51 -0.95 18.70
N LEU A 143 -6.78 -1.39 19.72
CA LEU A 143 -6.69 -2.81 20.10
C LEU A 143 -8.02 -3.36 20.62
N ALA A 144 -8.84 -2.53 21.29
CA ALA A 144 -10.17 -2.91 21.73
C ALA A 144 -11.12 -3.19 20.56
N ALA A 145 -11.02 -2.42 19.48
CA ALA A 145 -11.82 -2.60 18.26
C ALA A 145 -11.23 -3.65 17.29
N PHE A 146 -9.97 -4.05 17.46
CA PHE A 146 -9.30 -4.97 16.55
C PHE A 146 -9.74 -6.44 16.77
N PRO A 147 -9.86 -7.26 15.71
CA PRO A 147 -10.22 -8.68 15.85
C PRO A 147 -9.27 -9.45 16.79
N ARG A 148 -9.82 -10.02 17.88
CA ARG A 148 -9.06 -10.86 18.80
C ARG A 148 -8.41 -12.05 18.07
N GLY A 149 -7.18 -12.39 18.44
CA GLY A 149 -6.40 -13.49 17.87
C GLY A 149 -5.71 -13.15 16.54
N GLU A 150 -5.96 -11.97 15.97
CA GLU A 150 -5.29 -11.53 14.74
C GLU A 150 -4.10 -10.63 15.07
N ARG A 151 -3.13 -10.60 14.15
CA ARG A 151 -1.86 -9.89 14.36
C ARG A 151 -1.98 -8.42 13.95
N VAL A 152 -1.55 -7.54 14.86
CA VAL A 152 -1.36 -6.12 14.63
C VAL A 152 0.12 -5.87 14.41
N VAL A 153 0.45 -5.23 13.30
CA VAL A 153 1.78 -4.70 12.99
C VAL A 153 1.87 -3.29 13.57
N ILE A 154 2.91 -3.04 14.35
CA ILE A 154 3.25 -1.74 14.93
C ILE A 154 4.53 -1.26 14.26
N GLN A 155 4.48 -0.11 13.59
CA GLN A 155 5.57 0.38 12.75
C GLN A 155 5.88 1.84 13.06
N GLN A 156 7.15 2.22 12.93
CA GLN A 156 7.61 3.60 12.98
C GLN A 156 6.78 4.50 12.05
N TRP A 157 6.35 5.66 12.54
CA TRP A 157 5.81 6.71 11.67
C TRP A 157 6.94 7.38 10.88
N VAL A 158 6.90 7.28 9.55
CA VAL A 158 7.84 7.97 8.66
C VAL A 158 7.21 9.29 8.21
N ALA A 159 7.81 10.40 8.66
CA ALA A 159 7.26 11.76 8.49
C ALA A 159 7.39 12.33 7.07
N ASP A 160 8.18 11.70 6.20
CA ASP A 160 8.34 12.09 4.81
C ASP A 160 6.99 12.23 4.10
N SER A 161 6.86 13.30 3.33
CA SER A 161 5.62 13.67 2.64
C SER A 161 5.38 12.85 1.37
N GLY A 162 6.46 12.47 0.67
CA GLY A 162 6.40 11.65 -0.54
C GLY A 162 6.08 10.19 -0.25
N GLU A 163 5.19 9.58 -1.04
CA GLU A 163 4.94 8.15 -1.03
C GLU A 163 4.92 7.60 -2.46
N ALA A 164 5.70 6.55 -2.73
CA ALA A 164 5.78 5.91 -4.03
C ALA A 164 5.63 4.40 -3.93
N GLY A 165 4.98 3.80 -4.92
CA GLY A 165 4.93 2.34 -5.08
C GLY A 165 5.78 1.91 -6.27
N ILE A 166 6.87 1.20 -6.01
CA ILE A 166 7.89 0.81 -6.99
C ILE A 166 7.73 -0.67 -7.31
N PHE A 167 7.37 -0.98 -8.56
CA PHE A 167 7.17 -2.36 -9.01
C PHE A 167 8.47 -2.96 -9.51
N TYR A 168 8.83 -4.10 -8.94
CA TYR A 168 10.06 -4.81 -9.26
C TYR A 168 9.78 -6.23 -9.76
N MET A 169 10.55 -6.68 -10.75
CA MET A 169 10.55 -8.07 -11.23
C MET A 169 11.96 -8.55 -11.60
N ARG A 170 12.33 -9.76 -11.15
CA ARG A 170 13.57 -10.47 -11.49
C ARG A 170 13.28 -11.95 -11.77
N GLY A 171 13.70 -12.47 -12.93
CA GLY A 171 13.65 -13.91 -13.18
C GLY A 171 14.64 -14.67 -12.30
N PRO A 172 14.41 -15.96 -11.98
CA PRO A 172 15.26 -16.72 -11.06
C PRO A 172 16.70 -16.98 -11.55
N GLY A 173 17.01 -16.71 -12.82
CA GLY A 173 18.37 -16.74 -13.35
C GLY A 173 18.90 -15.37 -13.79
N ASP A 174 18.11 -14.31 -13.62
CA ASP A 174 18.51 -12.98 -14.07
C ASP A 174 19.51 -12.39 -13.07
N ALA A 175 20.67 -11.94 -13.55
CA ALA A 175 21.68 -11.30 -12.72
C ALA A 175 21.16 -10.03 -12.05
N CYS A 176 20.25 -9.29 -12.68
CA CYS A 176 19.61 -8.09 -12.16
C CYS A 176 18.12 -8.07 -12.49
N GLY A 177 17.31 -7.57 -11.56
CA GLY A 177 15.90 -7.27 -11.81
C GLY A 177 15.67 -5.91 -12.44
N GLN A 178 14.40 -5.56 -12.62
CA GLN A 178 13.98 -4.32 -13.26
C GLN A 178 12.84 -3.67 -12.49
N VAL A 179 12.87 -2.34 -12.40
CA VAL A 179 11.72 -1.55 -12.01
C VAL A 179 10.80 -1.40 -13.22
N ILE A 180 9.65 -2.07 -13.20
CA ILE A 180 8.72 -2.12 -14.34
C ILE A 180 7.70 -0.98 -14.34
N GLY A 181 7.62 -0.23 -13.23
CA GLY A 181 6.72 0.89 -13.07
C GLY A 181 6.83 1.52 -11.68
N MET A 182 6.43 2.78 -11.58
CA MET A 182 6.37 3.51 -10.32
C MET A 182 5.08 4.31 -10.29
N VAL A 183 4.42 4.33 -9.13
CA VAL A 183 3.32 5.24 -8.82
C VAL A 183 3.77 6.25 -7.78
N LEU A 184 3.32 7.49 -7.89
CA LEU A 184 3.36 8.49 -6.84
C LEU A 184 1.96 8.61 -6.24
N ARG A 185 1.87 8.61 -4.92
CA ARG A 185 0.60 8.72 -4.20
C ARG A 185 0.44 10.14 -3.68
N HIS A 186 -0.67 10.75 -4.04
CA HIS A 186 -1.10 12.02 -3.48
C HIS A 186 -2.22 11.76 -2.48
N TYR A 187 -1.99 12.11 -1.22
CA TYR A 187 -2.98 11.96 -0.17
C TYR A 187 -4.24 12.79 -0.45
N PRO A 188 -5.41 12.29 -0.01
CA PRO A 188 -6.63 13.07 0.00
C PRO A 188 -6.43 14.40 0.73
N ARG A 189 -6.85 15.50 0.11
CA ARG A 189 -6.80 16.84 0.69
C ARG A 189 -7.95 17.70 0.18
N VAL A 190 -8.32 18.71 0.95
CA VAL A 190 -9.17 19.82 0.53
C VAL A 190 -8.38 21.12 0.58
N VAL A 191 -8.84 22.14 -0.15
CA VAL A 191 -8.24 23.48 -0.15
C VAL A 191 -9.28 24.45 0.40
N GLY A 192 -8.90 25.20 1.44
CA GLY A 192 -9.77 26.19 2.06
C GLY A 192 -10.13 27.32 1.10
N ASP A 193 -11.35 27.82 1.26
CA ASP A 193 -11.85 29.03 0.61
C ASP A 193 -12.11 30.17 1.61
N GLY A 194 -11.80 29.95 2.90
CA GLY A 194 -12.03 30.89 3.99
C GLY A 194 -13.47 30.97 4.49
N VAL A 195 -14.39 30.16 3.95
CA VAL A 195 -15.83 30.23 4.26
C VAL A 195 -16.37 28.88 4.72
N HIS A 196 -16.07 27.80 3.99
CA HIS A 196 -16.64 26.48 4.23
C HIS A 196 -15.78 25.63 5.17
N SER A 197 -16.45 24.77 5.95
CA SER A 197 -15.75 23.82 6.82
C SER A 197 -15.06 22.73 5.99
N VAL A 198 -14.09 22.04 6.59
CA VAL A 198 -13.48 20.85 5.96
C VAL A 198 -14.54 19.81 5.59
N ALA A 199 -15.57 19.61 6.41
CA ALA A 199 -16.68 18.70 6.10
C ALA A 199 -17.42 19.09 4.80
N ASP A 200 -17.73 20.36 4.65
CA ASP A 200 -18.42 20.89 3.46
C ASP A 200 -17.54 20.74 2.20
N LEU A 201 -16.25 21.07 2.34
CA LEU A 201 -15.26 20.93 1.25
C LEU A 201 -15.09 19.46 0.83
N ILE A 202 -15.09 18.53 1.79
CA ILE A 202 -15.05 17.09 1.50
C ILE A 202 -16.28 16.67 0.71
N ALA A 203 -17.49 17.10 1.13
CA ALA A 203 -18.74 16.74 0.47
C ALA A 203 -18.81 17.26 -0.98
N ALA A 204 -18.28 18.46 -1.22
CA ALA A 204 -18.25 19.09 -2.53
C ALA A 204 -17.22 18.47 -3.49
N ASP A 205 -16.07 17.99 -3.01
CA ASP A 205 -15.00 17.48 -3.86
C ASP A 205 -15.29 16.04 -4.39
N PRO A 206 -15.22 15.80 -5.71
CA PRO A 206 -15.55 14.50 -6.30
C PRO A 206 -14.70 13.30 -5.85
N ARG A 207 -13.45 13.55 -5.42
CA ARG A 207 -12.55 12.53 -4.88
C ARG A 207 -12.65 12.47 -3.37
N ALA A 208 -12.61 13.61 -2.69
CA ALA A 208 -12.55 13.69 -1.24
C ALA A 208 -13.81 13.11 -0.59
N ARG A 209 -15.00 13.29 -1.21
CA ARG A 209 -16.27 12.69 -0.76
C ARG A 209 -16.28 11.16 -0.67
N ARG A 210 -15.24 10.48 -1.14
CA ARG A 210 -15.09 9.03 -0.98
C ARG A 210 -14.64 8.65 0.43
N LEU A 211 -13.96 9.56 1.14
CA LEU A 211 -13.66 9.38 2.54
C LEU A 211 -14.96 9.16 3.32
N GLY A 212 -15.00 8.13 4.16
CA GLY A 212 -16.19 7.76 4.95
C GLY A 212 -17.31 7.05 4.18
N ARG A 213 -17.29 7.03 2.84
CA ARG A 213 -18.35 6.40 2.03
C ARG A 213 -18.47 4.89 2.27
N ASP A 214 -17.37 4.24 2.62
CA ASP A 214 -17.32 2.80 2.92
C ASP A 214 -17.59 2.47 4.40
N GLY A 215 -17.83 3.47 5.26
CA GLY A 215 -17.99 3.29 6.70
C GLY A 215 -16.72 2.77 7.41
N ALA A 216 -15.58 2.75 6.72
CA ALA A 216 -14.34 2.14 7.18
C ALA A 216 -13.14 3.10 7.06
N SER A 217 -13.43 4.40 6.96
CA SER A 217 -12.43 5.45 6.91
C SER A 217 -12.94 6.72 7.59
N GLU A 218 -12.07 7.35 8.37
CA GLU A 218 -12.34 8.56 9.15
C GLU A 218 -11.33 9.66 8.77
N PRO A 219 -11.70 10.94 8.92
CA PRO A 219 -10.75 12.03 8.73
C PRO A 219 -9.62 12.04 9.75
N CYS A 220 -8.40 12.37 9.32
CA CYS A 220 -7.26 12.60 10.23
C CYS A 220 -7.15 14.04 10.76
N CYS A 221 -8.15 14.88 10.52
CA CYS A 221 -8.14 16.30 10.83
C CYS A 221 -9.45 16.74 11.49
N ASP A 222 -9.47 17.95 12.04
CA ASP A 222 -10.71 18.59 12.53
C ASP A 222 -11.60 18.96 11.32
N VAL A 223 -12.74 18.30 11.20
CA VAL A 223 -13.70 18.52 10.11
C VAL A 223 -14.52 19.80 10.27
N CYS A 224 -14.60 20.34 11.49
CA CYS A 224 -15.34 21.56 11.79
C CYS A 224 -14.51 22.82 11.50
N GLN A 225 -13.20 22.69 11.31
CA GLN A 225 -12.33 23.79 10.96
C GLN A 225 -12.73 24.42 9.62
N VAL A 226 -12.72 25.75 9.54
CA VAL A 226 -12.78 26.53 8.29
C VAL A 226 -11.34 26.91 7.90
N PRO A 227 -10.72 26.27 6.90
CA PRO A 227 -9.34 26.58 6.52
C PRO A 227 -9.28 27.91 5.75
N ALA A 228 -8.16 28.64 5.90
CA ALA A 228 -7.96 29.89 5.17
C ALA A 228 -7.94 29.67 3.65
N ALA A 229 -8.26 30.71 2.87
CA ALA A 229 -8.22 30.64 1.41
C ALA A 229 -6.84 30.19 0.91
N GLY A 230 -6.80 29.09 0.14
CA GLY A 230 -5.58 28.49 -0.39
C GLY A 230 -4.86 27.52 0.55
N GLN A 231 -5.31 27.36 1.80
CA GLN A 231 -4.73 26.41 2.75
C GLN A 231 -5.11 24.97 2.37
N ALA A 232 -4.12 24.14 2.07
CA ALA A 232 -4.33 22.71 1.85
C ALA A 232 -4.41 21.96 3.19
N VAL A 233 -5.48 21.18 3.38
CA VAL A 233 -5.68 20.34 4.57
C VAL A 233 -5.72 18.88 4.13
N ARG A 234 -4.79 18.06 4.65
CA ARG A 234 -4.80 16.61 4.47
C ARG A 234 -5.94 16.01 5.31
N ILE A 235 -6.75 15.16 4.68
CA ILE A 235 -7.96 14.62 5.33
C ILE A 235 -7.86 13.12 5.64
N ALA A 236 -6.83 12.40 5.17
CA ALA A 236 -6.62 10.99 5.52
C ALA A 236 -5.13 10.64 5.63
N THR A 237 -4.77 9.71 6.52
CA THR A 237 -3.41 9.18 6.59
C THR A 237 -3.10 8.19 5.46
N VAL A 238 -4.12 7.52 4.92
CA VAL A 238 -3.98 6.57 3.81
C VAL A 238 -4.05 7.24 2.43
N GLY A 239 -3.04 6.98 1.58
CA GLY A 239 -2.95 7.52 0.22
C GLY A 239 -3.67 6.71 -0.86
N SER A 240 -4.83 6.11 -0.57
CA SER A 240 -5.53 5.18 -1.49
C SER A 240 -6.66 5.85 -2.26
N THR A 241 -6.91 5.41 -3.49
CA THR A 241 -8.10 5.80 -4.28
C THR A 241 -9.42 5.44 -3.61
N ARG A 242 -9.41 4.47 -2.67
CA ARG A 242 -10.55 4.12 -1.79
C ARG A 242 -11.06 5.35 -1.04
N VAL A 243 -10.15 6.14 -0.49
CA VAL A 243 -10.44 7.31 0.35
C VAL A 243 -10.23 8.65 -0.37
N GLY A 244 -10.13 8.62 -1.71
CA GLY A 244 -9.98 9.82 -2.55
C GLY A 244 -8.55 10.16 -2.96
N GLY A 245 -7.55 9.38 -2.56
CA GLY A 245 -6.14 9.60 -2.92
C GLY A 245 -5.93 9.43 -4.43
N MET A 246 -4.96 10.15 -5.00
CA MET A 246 -4.69 10.11 -6.44
C MET A 246 -3.37 9.40 -6.72
N TYR A 247 -3.36 8.61 -7.79
CA TYR A 247 -2.17 7.95 -8.30
C TYR A 247 -1.67 8.70 -9.54
N ALA A 248 -0.38 9.02 -9.58
CA ALA A 248 0.29 9.58 -10.73
C ALA A 248 1.46 8.68 -11.15
N SER A 249 1.79 8.62 -12.43
CA SER A 249 2.94 7.88 -12.92
C SER A 249 4.23 8.51 -12.43
N GLY A 250 5.04 7.72 -11.71
CA GLY A 250 6.39 8.08 -11.28
C GLY A 250 7.48 7.65 -12.27
N HIS A 251 7.12 7.25 -13.50
CA HIS A 251 8.07 6.64 -14.44
C HIS A 251 9.30 7.52 -14.71
N ALA A 252 9.11 8.84 -14.79
CA ALA A 252 10.19 9.80 -15.00
C ALA A 252 11.23 9.83 -13.85
N LEU A 253 10.89 9.33 -12.66
CA LEU A 253 11.77 9.26 -11.50
C LEU A 253 12.58 7.95 -11.44
N ILE A 254 12.34 7.00 -12.34
CA ILE A 254 13.12 5.76 -12.39
C ILE A 254 14.49 6.06 -12.98
N THR A 255 15.53 5.82 -12.17
CA THR A 255 16.95 5.96 -12.54
C THR A 255 17.68 4.64 -12.41
N ALA A 256 18.92 4.58 -12.89
CA ALA A 256 19.79 3.42 -12.70
C ALA A 256 20.15 3.23 -11.21
N GLU A 257 20.35 4.32 -10.47
CA GLU A 257 20.63 4.34 -9.03
C GLU A 257 19.48 3.75 -8.24
N LEU A 258 18.25 4.24 -8.46
CA LEU A 258 17.05 3.72 -7.82
C LEU A 258 16.85 2.23 -8.15
N THR A 259 17.04 1.86 -9.42
CA THR A 259 16.89 0.47 -9.86
C THR A 259 17.90 -0.44 -9.17
N ARG A 260 19.17 -0.02 -9.03
CA ARG A 260 20.19 -0.77 -8.29
C ARG A 260 19.86 -0.90 -6.81
N ALA A 261 19.38 0.17 -6.18
CA ALA A 261 18.99 0.15 -4.76
C ALA A 261 17.87 -0.86 -4.50
N ILE A 262 16.80 -0.82 -5.30
CA ILE A 262 15.67 -1.75 -5.21
C ILE A 262 16.10 -3.18 -5.54
N ASP A 263 16.94 -3.37 -6.56
CA ASP A 263 17.44 -4.69 -6.94
C ASP A 263 18.29 -5.32 -5.83
N ALA A 264 19.15 -4.54 -5.18
CA ALA A 264 19.96 -5.01 -4.06
C ALA A 264 19.09 -5.40 -2.86
N ILE A 265 18.10 -4.57 -2.50
CA ILE A 265 17.11 -4.90 -1.46
C ILE A 265 16.35 -6.18 -1.81
N ALA A 266 15.88 -6.32 -3.04
CA ALA A 266 15.12 -7.50 -3.48
C ALA A 266 15.98 -8.78 -3.58
N LYS A 267 17.30 -8.67 -3.75
CA LYS A 267 18.23 -9.81 -3.72
C LYS A 267 18.57 -10.25 -2.30
N ASP A 268 18.58 -9.30 -1.37
CA ASP A 268 18.75 -9.56 0.06
C ASP A 268 17.50 -10.21 0.70
N MET A 269 16.38 -10.21 -0.02
CA MET A 269 15.17 -10.95 0.36
C MET A 269 15.20 -12.38 -0.19
N THR A 270 15.06 -13.38 0.70
CA THR A 270 15.13 -14.81 0.35
C THR A 270 14.05 -15.20 -0.66
N GLU A 271 14.45 -15.66 -1.84
CA GLU A 271 13.57 -16.12 -2.93
C GLU A 271 12.46 -15.11 -3.32
N PHE A 272 12.80 -13.81 -3.28
CA PHE A 272 11.89 -12.75 -3.71
C PHE A 272 12.19 -12.29 -5.14
N HIS A 273 11.20 -12.43 -6.02
CA HIS A 273 11.32 -12.17 -7.46
C HIS A 273 10.35 -11.12 -7.96
N VAL A 274 9.17 -11.00 -7.36
CA VAL A 274 8.10 -10.11 -7.84
C VAL A 274 7.41 -9.41 -6.70
N GLY A 275 7.35 -8.08 -6.77
CA GLY A 275 6.49 -7.33 -5.86
C GLY A 275 6.51 -5.83 -6.06
N ARG A 276 5.88 -5.13 -5.12
CA ARG A 276 5.85 -3.68 -5.03
C ARG A 276 6.39 -3.24 -3.69
N PHE A 277 7.41 -2.39 -3.72
CA PHE A 277 7.90 -1.67 -2.56
C PHE A 277 7.14 -0.36 -2.45
N ASP A 278 6.32 -0.21 -1.42
CA ASP A 278 5.74 1.07 -1.05
C ASP A 278 6.71 1.78 -0.10
N VAL A 279 7.16 2.96 -0.51
CA VAL A 279 8.25 3.69 0.13
C VAL A 279 7.86 5.12 0.42
N LYS A 280 8.51 5.68 1.44
CA LYS A 280 8.46 7.08 1.84
C LYS A 280 9.78 7.77 1.48
N TYR A 281 9.72 9.02 1.04
CA TYR A 281 10.90 9.75 0.60
C TYR A 281 10.76 11.27 0.82
N ALA A 282 11.88 11.92 1.15
CA ALA A 282 11.93 13.35 1.44
C ALA A 282 11.76 14.23 0.19
N SER A 283 12.34 13.82 -0.94
CA SER A 283 12.29 14.58 -2.20
C SER A 283 12.41 13.67 -3.43
N ALA A 284 12.01 14.18 -4.59
CA ALA A 284 12.20 13.46 -5.86
C ALA A 284 13.69 13.19 -6.16
N ALA A 285 14.59 14.07 -5.72
CA ALA A 285 16.04 13.86 -5.86
C ALA A 285 16.52 12.67 -5.01
N CYS A 286 16.10 12.60 -3.73
CA CYS A 286 16.38 11.45 -2.86
C CYS A 286 15.84 10.15 -3.46
N LEU A 287 14.59 10.15 -3.92
CA LEU A 287 14.00 8.96 -4.54
C LEU A 287 14.80 8.50 -5.77
N ARG A 288 15.22 9.44 -6.65
CA ARG A 288 16.07 9.13 -7.80
C ARG A 288 17.45 8.62 -7.40
N ALA A 289 17.97 9.01 -6.25
CA ALA A 289 19.25 8.52 -5.72
C ALA A 289 19.13 7.13 -5.05
N GLY A 290 17.91 6.60 -4.90
CA GLY A 290 17.67 5.36 -4.16
C GLY A 290 17.60 5.56 -2.63
N GLU A 291 17.37 6.80 -2.19
CA GLU A 291 17.20 7.16 -0.78
C GLU A 291 15.71 7.22 -0.43
N PHE A 292 15.25 6.24 0.34
CA PHE A 292 13.87 6.09 0.77
C PHE A 292 13.77 5.16 1.98
N THR A 293 12.61 5.16 2.63
CA THR A 293 12.25 4.19 3.67
C THR A 293 11.08 3.33 3.21
N ILE A 294 11.25 2.01 3.19
CA ILE A 294 10.19 1.05 2.86
C ILE A 294 9.18 1.02 4.03
N ILE A 295 7.91 1.22 3.71
CA ILE A 295 6.80 1.10 4.67
C ILE A 295 6.00 -0.18 4.47
N GLU A 296 5.97 -0.73 3.26
CA GLU A 296 5.26 -1.97 2.94
C GLU A 296 5.87 -2.66 1.71
N VAL A 297 5.87 -4.00 1.71
CA VAL A 297 6.18 -4.82 0.54
C VAL A 297 4.94 -5.64 0.22
N ASN A 298 4.56 -5.68 -1.05
CA ASN A 298 3.45 -6.48 -1.56
C ASN A 298 3.97 -7.45 -2.62
N GLY A 299 3.36 -8.63 -2.75
CA GLY A 299 3.87 -9.69 -3.62
C GLY A 299 3.35 -9.66 -5.05
N ALA A 300 3.30 -10.83 -5.69
CA ALA A 300 2.91 -11.02 -7.08
C ALA A 300 1.51 -10.45 -7.42
N GLY A 301 0.60 -10.49 -6.46
CA GLY A 301 -0.77 -10.00 -6.54
C GLY A 301 -0.89 -8.48 -6.55
N SER A 302 0.19 -7.75 -6.20
CA SER A 302 0.19 -6.29 -6.18
C SER A 302 -0.29 -5.71 -7.51
N GLU A 303 -1.40 -4.98 -7.49
CA GLU A 303 -1.96 -4.35 -8.69
C GLU A 303 -0.97 -3.36 -9.31
N ALA A 304 -0.84 -3.29 -10.64
CA ALA A 304 -0.04 -2.26 -11.32
C ALA A 304 -0.67 -0.86 -11.16
N VAL A 305 -0.63 -0.29 -9.96
CA VAL A 305 -1.39 0.92 -9.59
C VAL A 305 -1.03 2.16 -10.42
N HIS A 306 0.13 2.19 -11.08
CA HIS A 306 0.49 3.23 -12.05
C HIS A 306 -0.39 3.22 -13.32
N ALA A 307 -1.09 2.11 -13.61
CA ALA A 307 -2.09 2.05 -14.69
C ALA A 307 -3.35 2.91 -14.40
N TRP A 308 -3.50 3.38 -13.16
CA TRP A 308 -4.63 4.23 -12.74
C TRP A 308 -4.34 5.73 -12.87
N ASP A 309 -3.17 6.11 -13.41
CA ASP A 309 -2.86 7.51 -13.69
C ASP A 309 -3.96 8.13 -14.58
N PRO A 310 -4.57 9.26 -14.16
CA PRO A 310 -5.68 9.87 -14.88
C PRO A 310 -5.31 10.39 -16.28
N SER A 311 -4.03 10.53 -16.61
CA SER A 311 -3.52 10.91 -17.93
C SER A 311 -3.56 9.76 -18.95
N LEU A 312 -3.65 8.51 -18.50
CA LEU A 312 -3.62 7.35 -19.39
C LEU A 312 -4.96 7.09 -20.10
N THR A 313 -4.86 6.64 -21.35
CA THR A 313 -5.97 6.01 -22.07
C THR A 313 -6.22 4.59 -21.56
N LEU A 314 -7.42 4.05 -21.80
CA LEU A 314 -7.75 2.67 -21.42
C LEU A 314 -6.80 1.65 -22.07
N THR A 315 -6.45 1.85 -23.34
CA THR A 315 -5.52 0.97 -24.06
C THR A 315 -4.13 0.96 -23.42
N GLN A 316 -3.62 2.13 -23.00
CA GLN A 316 -2.34 2.22 -22.29
C GLN A 316 -2.42 1.52 -20.92
N ALA A 317 -3.47 1.79 -20.15
CA ALA A 317 -3.69 1.19 -18.83
C ALA A 317 -3.76 -0.35 -18.90
N TYR A 318 -4.58 -0.90 -19.79
CA TYR A 318 -4.67 -2.35 -19.99
C TYR A 318 -3.37 -2.93 -20.55
N GLY A 319 -2.68 -2.22 -21.45
CA GLY A 319 -1.37 -2.63 -21.95
C GLY A 319 -0.33 -2.83 -20.85
N ILE A 320 -0.31 -1.94 -19.84
CA ILE A 320 0.53 -2.08 -18.65
C ILE A 320 0.17 -3.35 -17.88
N ILE A 321 -1.12 -3.53 -17.57
CA ILE A 321 -1.61 -4.66 -16.77
C ILE A 321 -1.32 -6.00 -17.47
N PHE A 322 -1.57 -6.08 -18.78
CA PHE A 322 -1.34 -7.29 -19.56
C PHE A 322 0.14 -7.64 -19.69
N ARG A 323 1.03 -6.65 -19.86
CA ARG A 323 2.48 -6.89 -19.83
C ARG A 323 2.93 -7.43 -18.48
N LYS A 324 2.43 -6.86 -17.37
CA LYS A 324 2.69 -7.38 -16.01
C LYS A 324 2.24 -8.85 -15.89
N GLN A 325 1.01 -9.16 -16.27
CA GLN A 325 0.47 -10.53 -16.16
C GLN A 325 1.30 -11.52 -16.98
N ARG A 326 1.66 -11.20 -18.23
CA ARG A 326 2.51 -12.06 -19.08
C ARG A 326 3.87 -12.34 -18.42
N ARG A 327 4.53 -11.31 -17.90
CA ARG A 327 5.84 -11.46 -17.23
C ARG A 327 5.72 -12.28 -15.94
N LEU A 328 4.65 -12.08 -15.17
CA LEU A 328 4.40 -12.83 -13.96
C LEU A 328 4.17 -14.34 -14.22
N PHE A 329 3.39 -14.69 -15.26
CA PHE A 329 3.24 -16.09 -15.68
C PHE A 329 4.57 -16.69 -16.18
N ALA A 330 5.37 -15.92 -16.93
CA ALA A 330 6.69 -16.38 -17.39
C ALA A 330 7.66 -16.64 -16.22
N ILE A 331 7.66 -15.79 -15.19
CA ILE A 331 8.43 -16.03 -13.97
C ILE A 331 7.89 -17.28 -13.25
N GLY A 332 6.57 -17.39 -13.09
CA GLY A 332 5.94 -18.57 -12.49
C GLY A 332 6.31 -19.88 -13.20
N GLU A 333 6.38 -19.87 -14.54
CA GLU A 333 6.86 -21.01 -15.34
C GLU A 333 8.31 -21.36 -15.04
N SER A 334 9.19 -20.36 -14.98
CA SER A 334 10.60 -20.58 -14.65
C SER A 334 10.75 -21.14 -13.23
N MET A 335 10.02 -20.62 -12.24
CA MET A 335 10.00 -21.17 -10.88
C MET A 335 9.45 -22.60 -10.86
N ARG A 336 8.42 -22.90 -11.66
CA ARG A 336 7.88 -24.26 -11.79
C ARG A 336 8.92 -25.24 -12.35
N ARG A 337 9.71 -24.83 -13.34
CA ARG A 337 10.82 -25.64 -13.89
C ARG A 337 11.94 -25.87 -12.88
N LEU A 338 12.11 -24.96 -11.90
CA LEU A 338 13.01 -25.14 -10.75
C LEU A 338 12.42 -26.03 -9.64
N GLY A 339 11.20 -26.55 -9.81
CA GLY A 339 10.56 -27.49 -8.89
C GLY A 339 9.52 -26.88 -7.96
N HIS A 340 9.29 -25.56 -8.00
CA HIS A 340 8.25 -24.93 -7.18
C HIS A 340 6.85 -25.25 -7.70
N ARG A 341 5.92 -25.54 -6.79
CA ARG A 341 4.55 -25.92 -7.14
C ARG A 341 3.57 -24.78 -6.88
N PRO A 342 2.63 -24.52 -7.80
CA PRO A 342 1.61 -23.51 -7.55
C PRO A 342 0.66 -23.99 -6.44
N VAL A 343 0.11 -23.04 -5.69
CA VAL A 343 -0.92 -23.34 -4.69
C VAL A 343 -2.20 -23.83 -5.38
N GLY A 344 -2.88 -24.81 -4.79
CA GLY A 344 -4.17 -25.28 -5.28
C GLY A 344 -5.23 -24.16 -5.23
N TRP A 345 -6.10 -24.09 -6.24
CA TRP A 345 -7.12 -23.04 -6.34
C TRP A 345 -8.03 -22.94 -5.10
N LEU A 346 -8.36 -24.08 -4.46
CA LEU A 346 -9.12 -24.11 -3.20
C LEU A 346 -8.38 -23.39 -2.05
N ALA A 347 -7.07 -23.58 -1.95
CA ALA A 347 -6.27 -22.92 -0.94
C ALA A 347 -6.18 -21.40 -1.22
N LEU A 348 -6.00 -21.00 -2.48
CA LEU A 348 -6.04 -19.58 -2.87
C LEU A 348 -7.40 -18.95 -2.55
N ALA A 349 -8.50 -19.66 -2.81
CA ALA A 349 -9.85 -19.20 -2.46
C ALA A 349 -10.03 -19.06 -0.93
N ARG A 350 -9.53 -20.00 -0.12
CA ARG A 350 -9.56 -19.90 1.35
C ARG A 350 -8.78 -18.69 1.86
N HIS A 351 -7.60 -18.42 1.29
CA HIS A 351 -6.83 -17.21 1.60
C HIS A 351 -7.63 -15.94 1.30
N HIS A 352 -8.27 -15.89 0.12
CA HIS A 352 -9.12 -14.76 -0.25
C HIS A 352 -10.30 -14.56 0.72
N LEU A 353 -11.04 -15.62 1.01
CA LEU A 353 -12.21 -15.56 1.89
C LEU A 353 -11.81 -15.14 3.32
N ARG A 354 -10.69 -15.66 3.84
CA ARG A 354 -10.16 -15.23 5.15
C ARG A 354 -9.83 -13.75 5.15
N GLN A 355 -9.14 -13.26 4.12
CA GLN A 355 -8.78 -11.85 4.02
C GLN A 355 -10.03 -10.96 3.97
N GLN A 356 -11.03 -11.31 3.14
CA GLN A 356 -12.30 -10.55 3.08
C GLN A 356 -13.04 -10.53 4.42
N ALA A 357 -13.14 -11.68 5.10
CA ALA A 357 -13.79 -11.77 6.39
C ALA A 357 -13.11 -10.85 7.43
N LEU A 358 -11.79 -10.77 7.43
CA LEU A 358 -11.05 -9.91 8.36
C LEU A 358 -11.18 -8.42 8.04
N ILE A 359 -11.15 -8.05 6.75
CA ILE A 359 -11.28 -6.63 6.34
C ILE A 359 -12.55 -6.00 6.89
N SER A 360 -13.67 -6.74 6.87
CA SER A 360 -14.96 -6.26 7.39
C SER A 360 -14.99 -6.04 8.90
N ARG A 361 -13.97 -6.54 9.63
CA ARG A 361 -13.89 -6.51 11.09
C ARG A 361 -12.79 -5.58 11.59
N TYR A 362 -12.00 -4.97 10.70
CA TYR A 362 -10.96 -4.04 11.12
C TYR A 362 -11.55 -2.70 11.56
N PRO A 363 -10.90 -2.02 12.53
CA PRO A 363 -11.28 -0.66 12.88
C PRO A 363 -11.14 0.28 11.68
N PRO A 364 -11.86 1.42 11.65
CA PRO A 364 -11.73 2.39 10.58
C PRO A 364 -10.28 2.87 10.42
N SER A 365 -9.86 3.14 9.19
CA SER A 365 -8.57 3.80 8.94
C SER A 365 -8.68 5.31 9.14
N ASN A 366 -7.65 5.99 9.62
CA ASN A 366 -7.60 7.47 9.66
C ASN A 366 -6.77 8.07 8.53
#